data_AF-A1BF54-F1
#
_entry.id   AF-A1BF54-F1
#
_cell.length_a   1.000
_cell.length_b   1.000
_cell.length_c   1.000
_cell.angle_alpha   90.00
_cell.angle_beta   90.00
_cell.angle_gamma   90.00
#
_symmetry.space_group_name_H-M   'P 1'
#
loop_
_entity.id
_entity.type
_entity.pdbx_description
1 polymer ?
#
loop_
_entity_poly.entity_id
_entity_poly.type
_entity_poly.pdbx_seq_one_letter_code
_entity_poly.pdbx_strand_id
1 'polypeptide(L)'
;MKTHGIIPGLILLCALLSSGCQKDNDSVLEPVDIRFAAFYTDYLMTSRVDGRVEGADLVPPDAKVLGALIVSHSITSDELNGRIRFYKEHPLRWRSVLLEVRENIRKKRL
;
A
#
# COMPACT_ATOMS: atom_id res chain seq x y z
N MET A 1 12.65 -41.77 -42.28
CA MET A 1 11.82 -41.55 -41.07
C MET A 1 12.64 -40.73 -40.09
N LYS A 2 12.07 -39.64 -39.59
CA LYS A 2 12.74 -38.53 -38.90
C LYS A 2 12.72 -38.77 -37.39
N THR A 3 13.86 -39.00 -36.76
CA THR A 3 13.98 -39.06 -35.29
C THR A 3 14.45 -37.71 -34.79
N HIS A 4 13.53 -36.87 -34.30
CA HIS A 4 13.86 -35.67 -33.57
C HIS A 4 14.13 -36.05 -32.11
N GLY A 5 15.40 -35.98 -31.71
CA GLY A 5 15.82 -36.07 -30.32
C GLY A 5 15.23 -34.89 -29.55
N ILE A 6 14.36 -35.19 -28.60
CA ILE A 6 13.81 -34.20 -27.67
C ILE A 6 14.93 -33.88 -26.68
N ILE A 7 15.41 -32.64 -26.74
CA ILE A 7 16.47 -32.09 -25.90
C ILE A 7 15.99 -32.08 -24.44
N PRO A 8 16.60 -32.86 -23.52
CA PRO A 8 16.14 -32.96 -22.13
C PRO A 8 16.44 -31.69 -21.30
N GLY A 9 17.17 -30.72 -21.86
CA GLY A 9 17.55 -29.49 -21.18
C GLY A 9 16.44 -28.44 -21.01
N LEU A 10 15.37 -28.49 -21.80
CA LEU A 10 14.33 -27.46 -21.77
C LEU A 10 13.34 -27.62 -20.61
N ILE A 11 13.20 -28.83 -20.07
CA ILE A 11 12.21 -29.14 -19.01
C ILE A 11 12.68 -28.65 -17.64
N LEU A 12 13.99 -28.48 -17.43
CA LEU A 12 14.55 -28.07 -16.13
C LEU A 12 14.39 -26.56 -15.84
N LEU A 13 14.15 -25.72 -16.86
CA LEU A 13 14.06 -24.27 -16.69
C LEU A 13 12.69 -23.80 -16.17
N CYS A 14 11.62 -24.57 -16.40
CA CYS A 14 10.28 -24.22 -15.94
C CYS A 14 10.06 -24.43 -14.44
N ALA A 15 10.83 -25.33 -13.81
CA ALA A 15 10.72 -25.61 -12.38
C ALA A 15 11.22 -24.44 -11.50
N LEU A 16 12.13 -23.60 -12.01
CA LEU A 16 12.69 -22.46 -11.27
C LEU A 16 11.80 -21.22 -11.25
N LEU A 17 10.79 -21.14 -12.13
CA LEU A 17 9.78 -20.06 -12.12
C LEU A 17 8.62 -20.35 -11.16
N SER A 18 8.63 -21.52 -10.51
CA SER A 18 7.59 -21.94 -9.55
C SER A 18 7.92 -21.54 -8.10
N SER A 19 9.05 -20.86 -7.87
CA SER A 19 9.42 -20.31 -6.57
C SER A 19 8.53 -19.11 -6.23
N GLY A 20 7.35 -19.44 -5.71
CA GLY A 20 6.65 -18.69 -4.67
C GLY A 20 6.35 -17.23 -4.98
N CYS A 21 5.16 -16.97 -5.52
CA CYS A 21 4.34 -15.91 -4.94
C CYS A 21 4.04 -16.36 -3.51
N GLN A 22 4.98 -16.10 -2.59
CA GLN A 22 4.77 -16.34 -1.18
C GLN A 22 3.61 -15.42 -0.81
N LYS A 23 2.45 -16.03 -0.61
CA LYS A 23 1.28 -15.34 -0.08
C LYS A 23 1.64 -15.05 1.37
N ASP A 24 2.35 -13.95 1.56
CA ASP A 24 2.82 -13.53 2.86
C ASP A 24 1.59 -13.42 3.76
N ASN A 25 1.55 -14.27 4.78
CA ASN A 25 0.56 -14.20 5.85
C ASN A 25 0.74 -12.93 6.71
N ASP A 26 1.59 -11.99 6.30
CA ASP A 26 1.71 -10.61 6.81
C ASP A 26 0.47 -9.73 6.51
N SER A 27 -0.53 -10.29 5.85
CA SER A 27 -1.72 -9.62 5.33
C SER A 27 -2.65 -9.02 6.39
N VAL A 28 -2.45 -9.28 7.69
CA VAL A 28 -3.32 -8.71 8.73
C VAL A 28 -2.69 -7.41 9.24
N LEU A 29 -3.25 -6.29 8.78
CA LEU A 29 -2.95 -4.98 9.34
C LEU A 29 -3.39 -4.94 10.81
N GLU A 30 -2.56 -4.32 11.65
CA GLU A 30 -2.90 -4.05 13.04
C GLU A 30 -3.98 -2.96 13.11
N PRO A 31 -4.76 -2.89 14.20
CA PRO A 31 -5.79 -1.86 14.36
C PRO A 31 -5.29 -0.44 14.14
N VAL A 32 -4.06 -0.15 14.53
CA VAL A 32 -3.41 1.15 14.34
C VAL A 32 -3.04 1.43 12.88
N ASP A 33 -2.65 0.40 12.13
CA ASP A 33 -2.35 0.53 10.70
C ASP A 33 -3.63 0.73 9.90
N ILE A 34 -4.74 0.11 10.33
CA ILE A 34 -6.09 0.34 9.78
C ILE A 34 -6.53 1.79 10.02
N ARG A 35 -6.36 2.31 11.25
CA ARG A 35 -6.66 3.72 11.55
C ARG A 35 -5.78 4.65 10.73
N PHE A 36 -4.48 4.36 10.62
CA PHE A 36 -3.57 5.14 9.78
C PHE A 36 -4.00 5.12 8.31
N ALA A 37 -4.40 3.97 7.77
CA ALA A 37 -4.89 3.86 6.40
C ALA A 37 -6.14 4.72 6.19
N ALA A 38 -7.10 4.69 7.13
CA ALA A 38 -8.30 5.52 7.08
C ALA A 38 -7.97 7.02 7.13
N PHE A 39 -7.08 7.43 8.04
CA PHE A 39 -6.57 8.80 8.13
C PHE A 39 -5.92 9.23 6.82
N TYR A 40 -5.02 8.43 6.27
CA TYR A 40 -4.28 8.79 5.08
C TYR A 40 -5.18 8.84 3.84
N THR A 41 -6.21 8.00 3.77
CA THR A 41 -7.27 8.12 2.76
C THR A 41 -7.95 9.48 2.82
N ASP A 42 -8.40 9.92 3.99
CA ASP A 42 -9.10 11.21 4.12
C ASP A 42 -8.18 12.39 3.90
N TYR A 43 -6.92 12.28 4.34
CA TYR A 43 -5.88 13.23 3.99
C TYR A 43 -5.75 13.37 2.47
N LEU A 44 -5.58 12.29 1.71
CA LEU A 44 -5.42 12.34 0.26
C LEU A 44 -6.66 12.87 -0.47
N MET A 45 -7.85 12.49 -0.01
CA MET A 45 -9.11 12.99 -0.59
C MET A 45 -9.31 14.49 -0.35
N THR A 46 -8.84 14.99 0.78
CA THR A 46 -8.86 16.43 1.11
C THR A 46 -7.75 17.19 0.39
N SER A 47 -6.60 16.56 0.23
CA SER A 47 -5.39 17.11 -0.41
C SER A 47 -5.51 17.07 -1.95
N ARG A 48 -6.58 17.62 -2.53
CA ARG A 48 -6.90 17.68 -3.98
C ARG A 48 -6.04 16.77 -4.89
N VAL A 49 -6.07 15.44 -4.66
CA VAL A 49 -5.42 14.50 -5.57
C VAL A 49 -6.37 14.26 -6.72
N ASP A 50 -6.26 15.07 -7.78
CA ASP A 50 -6.83 14.70 -9.06
C ASP A 50 -5.94 13.60 -9.67
N GLY A 51 -6.40 12.36 -9.57
CA GLY A 51 -5.72 11.19 -10.13
C GLY A 51 -5.61 11.18 -11.67
N ARG A 52 -5.70 12.35 -12.31
CA ARG A 52 -5.56 12.58 -13.75
C ARG A 52 -4.22 13.20 -14.12
N VAL A 53 -3.45 13.73 -13.17
CA VAL A 53 -2.17 14.37 -13.48
C VAL A 53 -1.03 13.57 -12.84
N GLU A 54 -0.22 12.95 -13.70
CA GLU A 54 1.08 12.43 -13.31
C GLU A 54 1.95 13.62 -12.89
N GLY A 55 2.29 13.71 -11.60
CA GLY A 55 2.94 14.89 -11.02
C GLY A 55 2.00 15.95 -10.44
N ALA A 56 0.74 15.61 -10.10
CA ALA A 56 -0.11 16.47 -9.30
C ALA A 56 0.59 16.84 -7.97
N ASP A 57 0.93 18.11 -7.80
CA ASP A 57 1.46 18.61 -6.54
C ASP A 57 0.39 18.45 -5.46
N LEU A 58 0.69 17.64 -4.45
CA LEU A 58 -0.15 17.50 -3.26
C LEU A 58 -0.26 18.89 -2.62
N VAL A 59 -1.45 19.49 -2.66
CA VAL A 59 -1.74 20.67 -1.85
C VAL A 59 -2.08 20.16 -0.44
N PRO A 60 -1.18 20.30 0.54
CA PRO A 60 -1.47 19.83 1.88
C PRO A 60 -2.67 20.60 2.46
N PRO A 61 -3.49 19.94 3.29
CA PRO A 61 -4.56 20.61 4.01
C PRO A 61 -3.96 21.64 4.98
N ASP A 62 -4.70 22.70 5.27
CA ASP A 62 -4.27 23.63 6.30
C ASP A 62 -4.17 22.94 7.68
N ALA A 63 -3.46 23.58 8.62
CA ALA A 63 -3.21 22.99 9.93
C ALA A 63 -4.48 22.69 10.73
N LYS A 64 -5.56 23.45 10.52
CA LYS A 64 -6.84 23.25 11.20
C LYS A 64 -7.54 21.99 10.67
N VAL A 65 -7.53 21.82 9.36
CA VAL A 65 -8.06 20.63 8.68
C VAL A 65 -7.24 19.39 9.03
N LEU A 66 -5.91 19.49 9.01
CA LEU A 66 -5.03 18.40 9.42
C LEU A 66 -5.28 17.99 10.87
N GLY A 67 -5.38 18.95 11.80
CA GLY A 67 -5.70 18.69 13.20
C GLY A 67 -7.05 17.99 13.38
N ALA A 68 -8.07 18.41 12.62
CA ALA A 68 -9.38 17.76 12.64
C ALA A 68 -9.32 16.31 12.15
N LEU A 69 -8.55 16.03 11.10
CA LEU A 69 -8.34 14.66 10.59
C LEU A 69 -7.63 13.76 11.59
N ILE A 70 -6.62 14.28 12.28
CA ILE A 70 -5.89 13.53 13.32
C ILE A 70 -6.85 13.12 14.44
N VAL A 71 -7.68 14.05 14.92
CA VAL A 71 -8.69 13.78 15.96
C VAL A 71 -9.76 12.80 15.47
N SER A 72 -10.30 12.98 14.25
CA SER A 72 -11.38 12.13 13.74
C SER A 72 -10.98 10.67 13.60
N HIS A 73 -9.70 10.40 13.37
CA HIS A 73 -9.16 9.05 13.21
C HIS A 73 -8.57 8.47 14.51
N SER A 74 -8.70 9.18 15.64
CA SER A 74 -8.15 8.74 16.93
C SER A 74 -6.67 8.35 16.83
N ILE A 75 -5.88 9.18 16.15
CA ILE A 75 -4.43 9.07 16.03
C ILE A 75 -3.83 10.27 16.77
N THR A 76 -2.79 10.04 17.56
CA THR A 76 -1.99 11.12 18.15
C THR A 76 -0.84 11.54 17.22
N SER A 77 -0.32 12.75 17.37
CA SER A 77 0.86 13.20 16.60
C SER A 77 2.07 12.27 16.80
N ASP A 78 2.25 11.73 18.01
CA ASP A 78 3.34 10.79 18.32
C ASP A 78 3.15 9.44 17.64
N GLU A 79 1.91 8.91 17.61
CA GLU A 79 1.59 7.71 16.85
C GLU A 79 1.82 7.91 15.35
N LEU A 80 1.42 9.06 14.79
CA LEU A 80 1.62 9.37 13.38
C LEU A 80 3.12 9.37 13.03
N ASN A 81 3.93 10.10 13.80
CA ASN A 81 5.38 10.15 13.61
C ASN A 81 6.04 8.78 13.82
N GLY A 82 5.59 8.02 14.82
CA GLY A 82 6.02 6.66 15.09
C GLY A 82 5.74 5.73 13.90
N ARG A 83 4.54 5.78 13.34
CA ARG A 83 4.14 4.97 12.17
C ARG A 83 4.92 5.34 10.93
N ILE A 84 5.16 6.63 10.67
CA ILE A 84 6.00 7.07 9.54
C ILE A 84 7.41 6.49 9.65
N ARG A 85 8.04 6.50 10.84
CA ARG A 85 9.35 5.87 11.03
C ARG A 85 9.29 4.36 10.84
N PHE A 86 8.31 3.71 11.45
CA PHE A 86 8.11 2.27 11.34
C PHE A 86 7.95 1.81 9.87
N TYR A 87 7.12 2.48 9.08
CA TYR A 87 6.92 2.13 7.67
C TYR A 87 8.15 2.33 6.79
N LYS A 88 9.07 3.24 7.16
CA LYS A 88 10.37 3.38 6.47
C LYS A 88 11.26 2.16 6.68
N GLU A 89 11.21 1.57 7.87
CA GLU A 89 12.00 0.38 8.22
C GLU A 89 11.32 -0.92 7.77
N HIS A 90 9.99 -0.90 7.57
CA HIS A 90 9.18 -2.06 7.21
C HIS A 90 8.41 -1.84 5.89
N PRO A 91 9.07 -1.90 4.72
CA PRO A 91 8.47 -1.56 3.43
C PRO A 91 7.33 -2.48 2.99
N LEU A 92 7.35 -3.76 3.38
CA LEU A 92 6.23 -4.68 3.12
C LEU A 92 4.98 -4.27 3.88
N ARG A 93 5.14 -3.81 5.13
CA ARG A 93 4.02 -3.29 5.92
C ARG A 93 3.46 -2.02 5.31
N TRP A 94 4.33 -1.12 4.86
CA TRP A 94 3.93 0.08 4.14
C TRP A 94 3.12 -0.24 2.88
N ARG A 95 3.56 -1.23 2.10
CA ARG A 95 2.82 -1.71 0.93
C ARG A 95 1.41 -2.17 1.31
N SER A 96 1.25 -2.95 2.37
CA SER A 96 -0.06 -3.41 2.84
C SER A 96 -0.96 -2.24 3.25
N VAL A 97 -0.43 -1.23 3.95
CA VAL A 97 -1.17 0.00 4.29
C VAL A 97 -1.62 0.75 3.04
N LEU A 98 -0.74 0.90 2.03
CA LEU A 98 -1.09 1.57 0.77
C LEU A 98 -2.16 0.82 -0.03
N LEU A 99 -2.17 -0.51 0.01
CA LEU A 99 -3.24 -1.30 -0.60
C LEU A 99 -4.58 -1.05 0.10
N GLU A 100 -4.60 -1.00 1.42
CA GLU A 100 -5.81 -0.65 2.18
C GLU A 100 -6.29 0.78 1.88
N VAL A 101 -5.36 1.75 1.80
CA VAL A 101 -5.67 3.13 1.40
C VAL A 101 -6.32 3.19 0.02
N ARG A 102 -5.79 2.44 -0.95
CA ARG A 102 -6.36 2.35 -2.31
C ARG A 102 -7.77 1.79 -2.29
N GLU A 103 -8.01 0.71 -1.53
CA GLU A 103 -9.34 0.13 -1.40
C GLU A 103 -10.32 1.09 -0.72
N ASN A 104 -9.89 1.83 0.30
CA ASN A 104 -10.72 2.83 0.98
C ASN A 104 -11.08 3.99 0.05
N ILE A 105 -10.14 4.47 -0.78
CA ILE A 105 -10.42 5.47 -1.81
C ILE A 105 -11.43 4.94 -2.82
N ARG A 106 -11.27 3.69 -3.28
CA ARG A 106 -12.20 3.05 -4.22
C ARG A 106 -13.62 2.98 -3.63
N LYS A 107 -13.75 2.55 -2.38
CA LYS A 107 -15.05 2.47 -1.67
C LYS A 107 -15.72 3.84 -1.50
N LYS A 108 -14.94 4.92 -1.27
CA LYS A 108 -15.47 6.28 -1.07
C LYS A 108 -15.85 7.01 -2.37
N ARG A 109 -15.42 6.52 -3.53
CA ARG A 109 -15.72 7.11 -4.85
C ARG A 109 -16.86 6.40 -5.59
N LEU A 110 -17.30 5.24 -5.10
CA LEU A 110 -18.49 4.52 -5.56
C LEU A 110 -19.73 5.04 -4.83
#